data_AF-A0A260V8G0-F1
#
_entry.id   AF-A0A260V8G0-F1
#
_cell.length_a   1.000
_cell.length_b   1.000
_cell.length_c   1.000
_cell.angle_alpha   90.00
_cell.angle_beta   90.00
_cell.angle_gamma   90.00
#
_symmetry.space_group_name_H-M   'P 1'
#
loop_
_entity.id
_entity.type
_entity.pdbx_description
1 polymer ?
#
loop_
_entity_poly.entity_id
_entity_poly.type
_entity_poly.pdbx_seq_one_letter_code
_entity_poly.pdbx_strand_id
1 'polypeptide(L)'
;MTALRGQIYWVDLGEGEKPWVVVSNNFRNRKLDGVLAVRATTTPKPGIPTAVPFAAADPLVGSILADDIAQIFHDEIANGRPAGSLSPATVLRLNKALAIALGLP
;
A
#
# COMPACT_ATOMS: atom_id res chain seq x y z
N MET A 1 -9.85 9.57 11.88
CA MET A 1 -10.02 9.31 10.44
C MET A 1 -9.67 7.83 10.21
N THR A 2 -10.39 7.11 9.34
CA THR A 2 -10.07 5.69 9.08
C THR A 2 -9.56 5.53 7.67
N ALA A 3 -8.36 4.96 7.52
CA ALA A 3 -7.77 4.70 6.22
C ALA A 3 -8.53 3.58 5.48
N LEU A 4 -8.68 3.76 4.17
CA LEU A 4 -9.42 2.86 3.28
C LEU A 4 -8.46 2.12 2.36
N ARG A 5 -8.86 0.93 1.94
CA ARG A 5 -8.10 0.13 0.98
C ARG A 5 -7.80 0.93 -0.29
N GLY A 6 -6.53 0.90 -0.72
CA GLY A 6 -6.03 1.62 -1.88
C GLY A 6 -5.57 3.06 -1.59
N GLN A 7 -5.82 3.61 -0.41
CA GLN A 7 -5.22 4.89 -0.01
C GLN A 7 -3.73 4.76 0.24
N ILE A 8 -3.01 5.85 -0.01
CA ILE A 8 -1.56 5.94 0.15
C ILE A 8 -1.24 6.96 1.23
N TYR A 9 -0.35 6.58 2.14
CA TYR A 9 0.16 7.45 3.19
C TYR A 9 1.69 7.41 3.22
N TRP A 10 2.31 8.58 3.34
CA TRP A 10 3.72 8.67 3.72
C TRP A 10 3.82 8.56 5.24
N VAL A 11 4.51 7.52 5.70
CA VAL A 11 4.66 7.18 7.12
C VAL A 11 6.10 6.77 7.39
N ASP A 12 6.64 7.18 8.54
CA ASP A 12 7.93 6.72 9.04
C ASP A 12 7.71 5.62 10.08
N LEU A 13 8.17 4.40 9.78
CA LEU A 13 8.12 3.24 10.67
C LEU A 13 9.48 2.95 11.33
N GLY A 14 10.36 3.95 11.41
CA GLY A 14 11.71 3.85 11.99
C GLY A 14 12.85 3.78 10.98
N GLU A 15 12.56 3.86 9.67
CA GLU A 15 13.55 3.83 8.57
C GLU A 15 13.47 5.09 7.68
N GLY A 16 12.93 6.17 8.23
CA GLY A 16 12.60 7.39 7.50
C GLY A 16 11.29 7.23 6.72
N GLU A 17 10.64 8.36 6.44
CA GLU A 17 9.36 8.42 5.74
C GLU A 17 9.37 7.64 4.41
N LYS A 18 8.37 6.76 4.21
CA LYS A 18 8.13 5.99 2.97
C LYS A 18 6.64 5.98 2.63
N PRO A 19 6.27 5.80 1.35
CA PRO A 19 4.89 5.64 0.97
C PRO A 19 4.40 4.21 1.22
N TRP A 20 3.20 4.09 1.78
CA TRP A 20 2.54 2.84 2.13
C TRP A 20 1.13 2.82 1.55
N VAL A 21 0.77 1.72 0.89
CA VAL A 21 -0.56 1.51 0.30
C VAL A 21 -1.38 0.60 1.19
N VAL A 22 -2.55 1.03 1.62
CA VAL A 22 -3.45 0.23 2.45
C VAL A 22 -4.03 -0.94 1.65
N VAL A 23 -3.87 -2.17 2.15
CA VAL A 23 -4.34 -3.40 1.48
C VAL A 23 -5.40 -4.16 2.26
N SER A 24 -5.52 -3.94 3.58
CA SER A 24 -6.58 -4.54 4.39
C SER A 24 -7.97 -4.06 3.96
N ASN A 25 -8.98 -4.92 4.19
CA ASN A 25 -10.36 -4.58 3.90
C ASN A 25 -10.90 -3.49 4.84
N ASN A 26 -11.86 -2.70 4.36
CA ASN A 26 -12.39 -1.54 5.08
C ASN A 26 -13.13 -1.91 6.38
N PHE A 27 -13.62 -3.14 6.52
CA PHE A 27 -14.25 -3.57 7.77
C PHE A 27 -13.20 -3.71 8.88
N ARG A 28 -12.06 -4.37 8.59
CA ARG A 28 -10.90 -4.44 9.48
C ARG A 28 -10.41 -3.05 9.88
N ASN A 29 -10.20 -2.18 8.90
CA ASN A 29 -9.65 -0.83 9.14
C ASN A 29 -10.53 -0.01 10.11
N ARG A 30 -11.85 -0.23 10.09
CA ARG A 30 -12.78 0.45 11.02
C ARG A 30 -12.84 -0.17 12.40
N LYS A 31 -12.40 -1.42 12.58
CA LYS A 31 -12.64 -2.22 13.79
C LYS A 31 -11.40 -2.50 14.61
N LEU A 32 -10.22 -2.45 14.01
CA LEU A 32 -8.94 -2.63 14.68
C LEU A 32 -8.18 -1.30 14.75
N ASP A 33 -7.15 -1.22 15.58
CA ASP A 33 -6.35 0.01 15.81
C ASP A 33 -5.35 0.34 14.69
N GLY A 34 -5.50 -0.28 13.53
CA GLY A 34 -4.59 -0.09 12.41
C GLY A 34 -5.01 -0.81 11.15
N VAL A 35 -4.17 -0.66 10.14
CA VAL A 35 -4.34 -1.23 8.81
C VAL A 35 -3.18 -2.16 8.46
N LEU A 36 -3.40 -3.04 7.49
CA LEU A 36 -2.30 -3.71 6.78
C LEU A 36 -2.00 -2.89 5.53
N ALA A 37 -0.74 -2.59 5.31
CA ALA A 37 -0.27 -1.84 4.17
C ALA A 37 0.94 -2.53 3.53
N VAL A 38 1.20 -2.22 2.26
CA VAL A 38 2.40 -2.64 1.54
C VAL A 38 3.27 -1.44 1.21
N ARG A 39 4.59 -1.61 1.23
CA ARG A 39 5.51 -0.54 0.90
C ARG A 39 5.40 -0.17 -0.58
N ALA A 40 5.55 1.12 -0.87
CA ALA A 40 5.80 1.61 -2.21
C ALA A 40 7.18 2.26 -2.29
N THR A 41 7.73 2.30 -3.50
CA THR A 41 9.01 2.93 -3.80
C THR A 41 8.89 3.75 -5.08
N THR A 42 9.66 4.84 -5.16
CA THR A 42 9.78 5.65 -6.38
C THR A 42 10.68 5.00 -7.43
N THR A 43 11.47 3.98 -7.04
CA THR A 43 12.31 3.22 -7.97
C THR A 43 11.48 2.16 -8.71
N PRO A 44 11.48 2.14 -10.05
CA PRO A 44 10.84 1.05 -10.80
C PRO A 44 11.47 -0.31 -10.48
N LYS A 45 10.64 -1.36 -10.41
CA LYS A 45 11.06 -2.74 -10.13
C LYS A 45 10.55 -3.70 -11.22
N PRO A 46 11.01 -3.55 -12.49
CA PRO A 46 10.51 -4.38 -13.58
C PRO A 46 10.88 -5.86 -13.40
N GLY A 47 10.01 -6.75 -13.86
CA GLY A 47 10.26 -8.21 -13.87
C GLY A 47 10.05 -8.93 -12.54
N ILE A 48 9.74 -8.22 -11.44
CA ILE A 48 9.42 -8.83 -10.15
C ILE A 48 7.90 -9.06 -10.07
N PRO A 49 7.39 -10.31 -9.97
CA PRO A 49 5.95 -10.59 -10.00
C PRO A 49 5.14 -9.94 -8.87
N THR A 50 5.76 -9.69 -7.72
CA THR A 50 5.15 -9.01 -6.56
C THR A 50 5.29 -7.49 -6.60
N ALA A 51 6.02 -6.94 -7.56
CA ALA A 51 6.18 -5.51 -7.74
C ALA A 51 5.22 -4.97 -8.80
N VAL A 52 4.29 -4.12 -8.39
CA VAL A 52 3.27 -3.54 -9.27
C VAL A 52 3.66 -2.11 -9.65
N PRO A 53 3.93 -1.82 -10.93
CA PRO A 53 4.19 -0.45 -11.35
C PRO A 53 2.96 0.43 -11.16
N PHE A 54 3.15 1.64 -10.63
CA PHE A 54 2.11 2.66 -10.63
C PHE A 54 1.69 2.98 -12.08
N ALA A 55 0.39 3.16 -12.29
CA ALA A 55 -0.18 3.64 -13.54
C ALA A 55 -0.13 5.17 -13.61
N ALA A 56 -0.30 5.73 -14.81
CA ALA A 56 -0.34 7.19 -15.00
C ALA A 56 -1.49 7.88 -14.24
N ALA A 57 -2.54 7.14 -13.87
CA ALA A 57 -3.67 7.63 -13.08
C ALA A 57 -3.45 7.52 -11.56
N ASP A 58 -2.35 6.91 -11.12
CA ASP A 58 -2.00 6.82 -9.71
C ASP A 58 -1.23 8.08 -9.27
N PRO A 59 -1.28 8.46 -7.99
CA PRO A 59 -0.71 9.72 -7.53
C PRO A 59 0.82 9.72 -7.39
N LEU A 60 1.48 8.57 -7.56
CA LEU A 60 2.92 8.37 -7.42
C LEU A 60 3.49 7.65 -8.64
N VAL A 61 4.82 7.69 -8.77
CA VAL A 61 5.59 6.92 -9.76
C VAL A 61 6.43 5.85 -9.06
N GLY A 62 6.86 4.82 -9.79
CA GLY A 62 7.68 3.72 -9.27
C GLY A 62 6.91 2.40 -9.14
N SER A 63 7.01 1.72 -8.00
CA SER A 63 6.39 0.40 -7.80
C SER A 63 5.86 0.17 -6.38
N ILE A 64 4.80 -0.62 -6.27
CA ILE A 64 4.20 -1.11 -5.02
C ILE A 64 4.74 -2.52 -4.79
N LEU A 65 5.25 -2.82 -3.60
CA LEU A 65 5.93 -4.08 -3.26
C LEU A 65 4.98 -4.96 -2.45
N ALA A 66 4.25 -5.87 -3.11
CA ALA A 66 3.21 -6.67 -2.48
C ALA A 66 3.74 -7.65 -1.40
N ASP A 67 5.04 -7.92 -1.41
CA ASP A 67 5.77 -8.78 -0.48
C ASP A 67 6.32 -8.04 0.75
N ASP A 68 6.35 -6.71 0.75
CA ASP A 68 6.77 -5.88 1.89
C ASP A 68 5.53 -5.38 2.64
N ILE A 69 4.93 -6.26 3.46
CA ILE A 69 3.69 -6.03 4.19
C ILE A 69 4.01 -5.61 5.63
N ALA A 70 3.40 -4.51 6.09
CA ALA A 70 3.48 -4.03 7.46
C ALA A 70 2.09 -3.74 8.04
N GLN A 71 2.00 -3.79 9.37
CA GLN A 71 0.90 -3.18 10.11
C GLN A 71 1.24 -1.72 10.40
N ILE A 72 0.30 -0.82 10.12
CA ILE A 72 0.44 0.61 10.44
C ILE A 72 -0.73 1.01 11.34
N PHE A 73 -0.41 1.57 12.49
CA PHE A 73 -1.39 2.00 13.49
C PHE A 73 -2.07 3.31 13.11
N HIS A 74 -3.24 3.56 13.67
CA HIS A 74 -4.04 4.74 13.32
C HIS A 74 -3.38 6.06 13.71
N ASP A 75 -2.60 6.10 14.78
CA ASP A 75 -1.80 7.25 15.18
C ASP A 75 -0.65 7.51 14.20
N GLU A 76 0.04 6.47 13.73
CA GLU A 76 1.05 6.57 12.67
C GLU A 76 0.44 7.09 11.35
N ILE A 77 -0.75 6.62 10.98
CA ILE A 77 -1.50 7.15 9.82
C ILE A 77 -1.92 8.60 10.04
N ALA A 78 -2.38 8.95 11.24
CA ALA A 78 -2.82 10.31 11.57
C ALA A 78 -1.66 11.33 11.57
N ASN A 79 -0.48 10.89 11.95
CA ASN A 79 0.75 11.69 11.90
C ASN A 79 1.40 11.68 10.51
N GLY A 80 1.03 10.73 9.65
CA GLY A 80 1.52 10.62 8.28
C GLY A 80 0.87 11.62 7.31
N ARG A 81 1.43 11.70 6.11
CA ARG A 81 0.93 12.59 5.03
C ARG A 81 0.15 11.78 3.99
N PRO A 82 -1.14 12.08 3.73
CA PRO A 82 -1.89 11.39 2.68
C PRO A 82 -1.34 11.74 1.29
N ALA A 83 -1.32 10.77 0.38
CA ALA A 83 -0.84 10.94 -0.99
C ALA A 83 -1.90 10.60 -2.06
N GLY A 84 -3.17 10.47 -1.68
CA GLY A 84 -4.24 10.09 -2.58
C GLY A 84 -4.56 8.60 -2.55
N SER A 85 -5.10 8.08 -3.64
CA SER A 85 -5.54 6.68 -3.74
C SER A 85 -5.15 6.08 -5.09
N LEU A 86 -4.90 4.77 -5.10
CA LEU A 86 -4.71 4.02 -6.32
C LEU A 86 -5.95 4.06 -7.21
N SER A 87 -5.71 4.05 -8.51
CA SER A 87 -6.72 3.75 -9.51
C SER A 87 -7.27 2.33 -9.33
N PRO A 88 -8.55 2.07 -9.70
CA PRO A 88 -9.13 0.73 -9.61
C PRO A 88 -8.33 -0.34 -10.36
N ALA A 89 -7.76 0.01 -11.52
CA ALA A 89 -6.93 -0.90 -12.30
C ALA A 89 -5.65 -1.32 -11.56
N THR A 90 -4.98 -0.39 -10.86
CA THR A 90 -3.81 -0.71 -10.04
C THR A 90 -4.19 -1.54 -8.82
N VAL A 91 -5.33 -1.28 -8.17
CA VAL A 91 -5.83 -2.12 -7.07
C VAL A 91 -6.04 -3.57 -7.53
N LEU A 92 -6.59 -3.80 -8.72
CA LEU A 92 -6.77 -5.16 -9.26
C LEU A 92 -5.43 -5.86 -9.53
N ARG A 93 -4.43 -5.14 -10.06
CA ARG A 93 -3.07 -5.69 -10.24
C ARG A 93 -2.42 -6.01 -8.90
N LEU A 94 -2.59 -5.14 -7.90
CA LEU A 94 -2.10 -5.35 -6.55
C LEU A 94 -2.75 -6.57 -5.88
N ASN A 95 -4.04 -6.85 -6.10
CA ASN A 95 -4.67 -8.07 -5.61
C ASN A 95 -3.97 -9.33 -6.14
N LYS A 96 -3.65 -9.37 -7.43
CA LYS A 96 -2.95 -10.49 -8.06
C LYS A 96 -1.53 -10.62 -7.50
N ALA A 97 -0.82 -9.52 -7.36
CA ALA A 97 0.53 -9.51 -6.79
C ALA A 97 0.55 -9.97 -5.32
N LEU A 98 -0.44 -9.58 -4.51
CA LEU A 98 -0.61 -10.06 -3.13
C LEU A 98 -0.89 -11.57 -3.10
N ALA A 99 -1.72 -12.08 -4.01
CA ALA A 99 -1.96 -13.52 -4.12
C ALA A 99 -0.67 -14.28 -4.44
N ILE A 100 0.15 -13.77 -5.38
CA ILE A 100 1.47 -14.33 -5.70
C ILE A 100 2.40 -14.27 -4.48
N ALA A 101 2.50 -13.12 -3.82
CA ALA A 101 3.38 -12.92 -2.66
C ALA A 101 3.06 -13.88 -1.50
N LEU A 102 1.78 -14.20 -1.31
CA LEU A 102 1.29 -15.05 -0.22
C LEU A 102 1.04 -16.50 -0.65
N GLY A 103 1.39 -16.89 -1.89
CA GLY A 103 1.19 -18.25 -2.39
C GLY A 103 -0.28 -18.70 -2.41
N LEU A 104 -1.20 -17.76 -2.63
CA LEU A 104 -2.64 -18.06 -2.71
C LEU A 104 -3.00 -18.63 -4.10
N PRO A 105 -3.95 -19.59 -4.15
CA PRO A 105 -4.39 -20.22 -5.40
C PRO A 105 -5.10 -19.25 -6.36
#